data_AF-A0A7W1CAR9-F1
#
_entry.id   AF-A0A7W1CAR9-F1
#
_cell.length_a   1.000
_cell.length_b   1.000
_cell.length_c   1.000
_cell.angle_alpha   90.00
_cell.angle_beta   90.00
_cell.angle_gamma   90.00
#
_symmetry.space_group_name_H-M   'P 1'
#
loop_
_entity.id
_entity.type
_entity.pdbx_description
1 polymer ?
#
loop_
_entity_poly.entity_id
_entity_poly.type
_entity_poly.pdbx_seq_one_letter_code
_entity_poly.pdbx_strand_id
1 'polypeptide(L)'
;GFDRPYGENPYARYDDPKGSPISRFFRGRPDPRLPAMERVVAVSLGGDDVAYTFRALRNRPALNDVVGRVPVAVFWVPGTSSALDESRISQGRDVGSTGVFDRRLGDRVLEFEPSGEGRFRDRMTGSEFDLLGHATSGPLKGKTLNAVPHGNHFWFAWGVFKPKTRIVDS
;
A
#
# COMPACT_ATOMS: atom_id res chain seq x y z
N GLY A 1 9.05 -40.84 0.34
CA GLY A 1 9.07 -39.52 1.01
C GLY A 1 9.73 -38.54 0.08
N PHE A 2 9.13 -37.38 -0.17
CA PHE A 2 9.75 -36.37 -1.01
C PHE A 2 10.61 -35.46 -0.16
N ASP A 3 11.93 -35.64 -0.29
CA ASP A 3 12.96 -34.76 0.22
C ASP A 3 12.93 -33.48 -0.62
N ARG A 4 12.27 -32.43 -0.10
CA ARG A 4 12.34 -31.10 -0.70
C ARG A 4 13.43 -30.35 0.06
N PRO A 5 14.49 -29.86 -0.61
CA PRO A 5 15.45 -28.98 0.04
C PRO A 5 14.71 -27.72 0.47
N TYR A 6 14.45 -27.61 1.78
CA TYR A 6 14.01 -26.37 2.40
C TYR A 6 15.21 -25.42 2.38
N GLY A 7 15.11 -24.35 1.57
CA GLY A 7 16.19 -23.34 1.47
C GLY A 7 16.07 -22.43 0.25
N GLU A 8 15.53 -22.92 -0.87
CA GLU A 8 15.20 -22.06 -2.01
C GLU A 8 13.83 -21.43 -1.79
N ASN A 9 13.77 -20.11 -1.64
CA ASN A 9 12.52 -19.36 -1.66
C ASN A 9 11.93 -19.43 -3.08
N PRO A 10 10.87 -20.24 -3.34
CA PRO A 10 10.30 -20.35 -4.68
C PRO A 10 9.63 -19.04 -5.13
N TYR A 11 9.49 -18.06 -4.22
CA TYR A 11 8.91 -16.76 -4.48
C TYR A 11 9.94 -15.66 -4.75
N ALA A 12 11.25 -15.95 -4.77
CA ALA A 12 12.28 -14.94 -5.07
C ALA A 12 12.06 -14.23 -6.43
N ARG A 13 11.42 -14.91 -7.39
CA ARG A 13 11.03 -14.32 -8.69
C ARG A 13 9.93 -13.26 -8.60
N TYR A 14 9.23 -13.16 -7.46
CA TYR A 14 8.26 -12.12 -7.19
C TYR A 14 8.86 -10.78 -6.76
N ASP A 15 10.18 -10.72 -6.57
CA ASP A 15 10.88 -9.49 -6.22
C ASP A 15 11.22 -8.62 -7.45
N ASP A 16 11.03 -9.13 -8.68
CA ASP A 16 11.21 -8.38 -9.93
C ASP A 16 9.85 -7.96 -10.54
N PRO A 17 9.55 -6.65 -10.62
CA PRO A 17 8.34 -6.14 -11.28
C PRO A 17 8.24 -6.49 -12.77
N LYS A 18 9.38 -6.77 -13.42
CA LYS A 18 9.46 -7.23 -14.82
C LYS A 18 9.40 -8.75 -14.95
N GLY A 19 9.30 -9.48 -13.84
CA GLY A 19 9.16 -10.92 -13.81
C GLY A 19 7.83 -11.38 -14.43
N SER A 20 7.69 -12.69 -14.58
CA SER A 20 6.43 -13.32 -14.96
C SER A 20 5.91 -14.16 -13.79
N PRO A 21 4.58 -14.22 -13.58
CA PRO A 21 3.98 -15.13 -12.61
C PRO A 21 4.44 -16.56 -12.89
N ILE A 22 4.62 -17.36 -11.83
CA ILE A 22 4.97 -18.76 -11.99
C ILE A 22 3.77 -19.46 -12.66
N SER A 23 3.92 -19.81 -13.93
CA SER A 23 2.86 -20.35 -14.81
C SER A 23 2.16 -21.61 -14.27
N ARG A 24 2.81 -22.34 -13.37
CA ARG A 24 2.22 -23.47 -12.66
C ARG A 24 1.08 -23.07 -11.71
N PHE A 25 1.10 -21.84 -11.19
CA PHE A 25 0.15 -21.31 -10.21
C PHE A 25 -0.82 -20.28 -10.78
N PHE A 26 -0.52 -19.73 -11.95
CA PHE A 26 -1.40 -18.80 -12.65
C PHE A 26 -1.63 -19.25 -14.10
N ARG A 27 -2.87 -19.63 -14.40
CA ARG A 27 -3.30 -20.10 -15.74
C ARG A 27 -4.17 -19.09 -16.49
N GLY A 28 -4.44 -17.92 -15.89
CA GLY A 28 -5.20 -16.84 -16.51
C GLY A 28 -4.36 -16.03 -17.50
N ARG A 29 -5.00 -15.15 -18.26
CA ARG A 29 -4.30 -14.05 -18.95
C ARG A 29 -4.19 -12.89 -17.96
N PRO A 30 -2.99 -12.36 -17.67
CA PRO A 30 -2.84 -11.19 -16.82
C PRO A 30 -3.57 -9.99 -17.44
N ASP A 31 -4.09 -9.11 -16.58
CA ASP A 31 -4.61 -7.82 -17.02
C ASP A 31 -3.43 -6.96 -17.53
N PRO A 32 -3.42 -6.52 -18.80
CA PRO A 32 -2.26 -5.89 -19.42
C PRO A 32 -2.05 -4.42 -19.01
N ARG A 33 -2.95 -3.83 -18.20
CA ARG A 33 -2.88 -2.40 -17.83
C ARG A 33 -1.70 -2.07 -16.92
N LEU A 34 -1.14 -3.06 -16.22
CA LEU A 34 0.10 -2.94 -15.44
C LEU A 34 0.96 -4.21 -15.66
N PRO A 35 2.27 -4.15 -15.42
CA PRO A 35 3.10 -5.33 -15.34
C PRO A 35 2.49 -6.34 -14.36
N ALA A 36 2.48 -7.62 -14.73
CA ALA A 36 1.87 -8.68 -13.92
C ALA A 36 2.39 -8.68 -12.47
N MET A 37 3.68 -8.40 -12.30
CA MET A 37 4.39 -8.41 -11.02
C MET A 37 4.47 -7.01 -10.39
N GLU A 38 3.76 -6.02 -10.93
CA GLU A 38 3.62 -4.72 -10.28
C GLU A 38 2.89 -4.90 -8.95
N ARG A 39 3.41 -4.28 -7.89
CA ARG A 39 2.77 -4.30 -6.58
C ARG A 39 1.84 -3.11 -6.44
N VAL A 40 0.66 -3.36 -5.90
CA VAL A 40 -0.37 -2.35 -5.69
C VAL A 40 -0.92 -2.44 -4.28
N VAL A 41 -1.23 -1.29 -3.70
CA VAL A 41 -2.18 -1.18 -2.59
C VAL A 41 -3.57 -1.14 -3.21
N ALA A 42 -4.37 -2.17 -3.00
CA ALA A 42 -5.73 -2.22 -3.50
C ALA A 42 -6.73 -1.87 -2.40
N VAL A 43 -7.70 -1.03 -2.75
CA VAL A 43 -8.80 -0.59 -1.88
C VAL A 43 -10.12 -0.87 -2.60
N SER A 44 -11.06 -1.48 -1.90
CA SER A 44 -12.44 -1.69 -2.39
C SER A 44 -13.42 -1.06 -1.41
N LEU A 45 -14.08 0.03 -1.81
CA LEU A 45 -15.06 0.73 -0.97
C LEU A 45 -16.27 1.15 -1.80
N GLY A 46 -17.47 0.86 -1.30
CA GLY A 46 -18.71 1.32 -1.94
C GLY A 46 -18.94 0.82 -3.36
N GLY A 47 -18.30 -0.29 -3.76
CA GLY A 47 -18.35 -0.83 -5.13
C GLY A 47 -17.24 -0.30 -6.05
N ASP A 48 -16.47 0.69 -5.61
CA ASP A 48 -15.31 1.20 -6.34
C ASP A 48 -14.02 0.50 -5.90
N ASP A 49 -13.24 0.10 -6.90
CA ASP A 49 -11.95 -0.55 -6.73
C ASP A 49 -10.83 0.38 -7.23
N VAL A 50 -9.83 0.62 -6.39
CA VAL A 50 -8.67 1.47 -6.72
C VAL A 50 -7.38 0.75 -6.38
N ALA A 51 -6.40 0.80 -7.27
CA ALA A 51 -5.06 0.25 -7.07
C ALA A 51 -4.03 1.37 -7.17
N TYR A 52 -3.32 1.62 -6.06
CA TYR A 52 -2.20 2.55 -5.99
C TYR A 52 -0.91 1.77 -6.23
N THR A 53 -0.17 2.07 -7.29
CA THR A 53 1.09 1.38 -7.54
C THR A 53 2.13 1.75 -6.50
N PHE A 54 2.95 0.78 -6.09
CA PHE A 54 4.06 1.07 -5.18
C PHE A 54 5.02 2.09 -5.80
N ARG A 55 5.13 2.12 -7.14
CA ARG A 55 5.84 3.18 -7.85
C ARG A 55 5.25 4.57 -7.57
N ALA A 56 3.94 4.75 -7.69
CA ALA A 56 3.28 6.02 -7.39
C ALA A 56 3.50 6.43 -5.91
N LEU A 57 3.45 5.47 -5.00
CA LEU A 57 3.62 5.70 -3.56
C LEU A 57 5.06 6.05 -3.17
N ARG A 58 6.06 5.47 -3.83
CA ARG A 58 7.46 5.88 -3.64
C ARG A 58 7.69 7.34 -4.04
N ASN A 59 7.03 7.78 -5.12
CA ASN A 59 7.16 9.16 -5.61
C ASN A 59 6.32 10.14 -4.76
N ARG A 60 5.18 9.69 -4.24
CA ARG A 60 4.26 10.47 -3.39
C ARG A 60 3.90 9.65 -2.16
N PRO A 61 4.74 9.70 -1.11
CA PRO A 61 4.55 8.89 0.10
C PRO A 61 3.25 9.18 0.85
N ALA A 62 2.64 10.34 0.61
CA ALA A 62 1.31 10.70 1.09
C ALA A 62 0.41 11.01 -0.12
N LEU A 63 -0.59 10.17 -0.36
CA LEU A 63 -1.63 10.41 -1.35
C LEU A 63 -2.95 10.72 -0.67
N ASN A 64 -3.64 11.75 -1.15
CA ASN A 64 -5.01 12.06 -0.78
C ASN A 64 -5.90 11.74 -1.98
N ASP A 65 -6.89 10.87 -1.80
CA ASP A 65 -7.79 10.42 -2.88
C ASP A 65 -9.23 10.29 -2.34
N VAL A 66 -10.15 9.93 -3.23
CA VAL A 66 -11.53 9.54 -2.89
C VAL A 66 -11.82 8.19 -3.53
N VAL A 67 -12.22 7.22 -2.71
CA VAL A 67 -12.68 5.88 -3.16
C VAL A 67 -14.16 5.76 -2.81
N GLY A 68 -15.02 5.67 -3.82
CA GLY A 68 -16.46 5.83 -3.64
C GLY A 68 -16.79 7.18 -3.04
N ARG A 69 -17.25 7.18 -1.79
CA ARG A 69 -17.59 8.39 -1.04
C ARG A 69 -16.66 8.64 0.14
N VAL A 70 -15.62 7.82 0.28
CA VAL A 70 -14.68 7.89 1.41
C VAL A 70 -13.44 8.65 0.94
N PRO A 71 -13.15 9.81 1.55
CA PRO A 71 -11.87 10.48 1.32
C PRO A 71 -10.78 9.67 2.03
N VAL A 72 -9.81 9.19 1.27
CA VAL A 72 -8.75 8.32 1.79
C VAL A 72 -7.40 9.01 1.78
N ALA A 73 -6.58 8.68 2.77
CA ALA A 73 -5.14 8.93 2.76
C ALA A 73 -4.40 7.61 2.60
N VAL A 74 -3.46 7.53 1.67
CA VAL A 74 -2.57 6.39 1.48
C VAL A 74 -1.16 6.81 1.84
N PHE A 75 -0.61 6.15 2.84
CA PHE A 75 0.72 6.38 3.38
C PHE A 75 1.66 5.27 2.95
N TRP A 76 2.89 5.63 2.63
CA TRP A 76 3.96 4.69 2.31
C TRP A 76 5.27 5.12 2.95
N VAL A 77 6.02 4.15 3.46
CA VAL A 77 7.39 4.35 3.94
C VAL A 77 8.32 3.28 3.35
N PRO A 78 9.60 3.61 3.08
CA PRO A 78 10.61 2.61 2.72
C PRO A 78 10.77 1.55 3.83
N GLY A 79 11.01 0.31 3.44
CA GLY A 79 10.99 -0.89 4.29
C GLY A 79 12.39 -1.33 4.73
N THR A 80 13.04 -0.52 5.54
CA THR A 80 14.11 -0.94 6.47
C THR A 80 14.12 -0.08 7.73
N SER A 81 13.11 0.79 7.92
CA SER A 81 12.99 1.67 9.08
C SER A 81 11.55 1.80 9.59
N SER A 82 10.71 0.77 9.40
CA SER A 82 9.50 0.68 10.20
C SER A 82 9.90 0.16 11.58
N ALA A 83 9.90 1.04 12.59
CA ALA A 83 10.11 0.71 14.01
C ALA A 83 9.02 -0.21 14.61
N LEU A 84 8.30 -0.96 13.76
CA LEU A 84 7.11 -1.71 14.10
C LEU A 84 7.21 -3.21 13.74
N ASP A 85 8.21 -3.64 12.97
CA ASP A 85 8.34 -5.05 12.53
C ASP A 85 9.73 -5.64 12.81
N GLU A 86 10.06 -5.85 14.08
CA GLU A 86 11.20 -6.71 14.48
C GLU A 86 10.86 -8.21 14.52
N SER A 87 9.67 -8.64 14.08
CA SER A 87 9.32 -10.07 14.10
C SER A 87 8.83 -10.58 12.74
N ARG A 88 9.79 -11.12 11.97
CA ARG A 88 9.67 -11.83 10.68
C ARG A 88 9.67 -10.95 9.43
N ILE A 89 10.87 -10.57 9.00
CA ILE A 89 11.11 -10.21 7.60
C ILE A 89 11.80 -11.40 6.92
N SER A 90 11.06 -12.12 6.07
CA SER A 90 11.63 -13.00 5.05
C SER A 90 12.55 -12.17 4.16
N GLN A 91 13.71 -12.73 3.75
CA GLN A 91 14.73 -12.12 2.88
C GLN A 91 14.25 -11.75 1.45
N GLY A 92 13.12 -11.06 1.30
CA GLY A 92 12.69 -10.42 0.08
C GLY A 92 13.17 -8.97 0.05
N ARG A 93 13.29 -8.37 -1.15
CA ARG A 93 13.67 -6.95 -1.31
C ARG A 93 12.84 -6.04 -0.41
N ASP A 94 13.44 -4.95 0.06
CA ASP A 94 12.73 -3.85 0.70
C ASP A 94 11.56 -3.38 -0.20
N VAL A 95 10.32 -3.65 0.24
CA VAL A 95 9.10 -3.32 -0.51
C VAL A 95 8.44 -2.03 0.00
N GLY A 96 8.77 -1.60 1.22
CA GLY A 96 8.05 -0.55 1.95
C GLY A 96 6.76 -1.01 2.63
N SER A 97 6.35 -0.25 3.64
CA SER A 97 5.13 -0.48 4.43
C SER A 97 4.07 0.57 4.09
N THR A 98 2.80 0.19 4.16
CA THR A 98 1.67 1.03 3.72
C THR A 98 0.59 1.13 4.79
N GLY A 99 -0.07 2.28 4.84
CA GLY A 99 -1.30 2.49 5.62
C GLY A 99 -2.36 3.16 4.77
N VAL A 100 -3.63 2.78 4.93
CA VAL A 100 -4.75 3.43 4.25
C VAL A 100 -5.79 3.81 5.29
N PHE A 101 -6.21 5.06 5.27
CA PHE A 101 -7.06 5.64 6.29
C PHE A 101 -8.18 6.47 5.69
N ASP A 102 -9.33 6.50 6.34
CA ASP A 102 -10.32 7.55 6.13
C ASP A 102 -9.73 8.84 6.71
N ARG A 103 -9.53 9.85 5.86
CA ARG A 103 -8.92 11.12 6.27
C ARG A 103 -9.92 12.06 6.95
N ARG A 104 -11.14 11.60 7.25
CA ARG A 104 -12.09 12.31 8.11
C ARG A 104 -11.74 12.14 9.58
N LEU A 105 -11.65 13.25 10.29
CA LEU A 105 -11.46 13.27 11.74
C LEU A 105 -12.39 14.32 12.36
N GLY A 106 -13.48 13.84 12.99
CA GLY A 106 -14.60 14.69 13.36
C GLY A 106 -15.25 15.30 12.12
N ASP A 107 -15.49 16.62 12.13
CA ASP A 107 -16.15 17.34 11.03
C ASP A 107 -15.18 17.82 9.93
N ARG A 108 -13.93 17.35 9.95
CA ARG A 108 -12.87 17.80 9.05
C ARG A 108 -12.40 16.67 8.15
N VAL A 109 -12.00 17.02 6.94
CA VAL A 109 -11.37 16.12 5.99
C VAL A 109 -9.91 16.55 5.84
N LEU A 110 -8.98 15.85 6.51
CA LEU A 110 -7.56 16.21 6.60
C LEU A 110 -6.85 16.08 5.24
N GLU A 111 -5.79 16.85 5.01
CA GLU A 111 -4.96 16.75 3.80
C GLU A 111 -3.51 16.50 4.16
N PHE A 112 -2.94 15.39 3.70
CA PHE A 112 -1.61 14.96 4.11
C PHE A 112 -0.53 15.28 3.09
N GLU A 113 0.62 15.72 3.59
CA GLU A 113 1.88 15.82 2.86
C GLU A 113 2.98 15.05 3.62
N PRO A 114 4.02 14.53 2.96
CA PRO A 114 5.15 13.92 3.65
C PRO A 114 5.91 14.96 4.49
N SER A 115 6.31 14.60 5.72
CA SER A 115 7.02 15.48 6.67
C SER A 115 8.45 15.00 7.00
N GLY A 116 8.95 13.98 6.28
CA GLY A 116 10.23 13.33 6.54
C GLY A 116 10.11 12.10 7.45
N GLU A 117 11.12 11.22 7.46
CA GLU A 117 11.24 10.06 8.38
C GLU A 117 9.97 9.19 8.51
N GLY A 118 9.22 9.00 7.43
CA GLY A 118 7.98 8.20 7.45
C GLY A 118 6.82 8.83 8.23
N ARG A 119 6.83 10.17 8.34
CA ARG A 119 5.81 10.99 8.97
C ARG A 119 4.97 11.73 7.92
N PHE A 120 3.72 11.98 8.30
CA PHE A 120 2.72 12.59 7.42
C PHE A 120 2.09 13.79 8.14
N ARG A 121 2.18 14.98 7.55
CA ARG A 121 1.67 16.20 8.15
C ARG A 121 0.34 16.58 7.54
N ASP A 122 -0.66 16.84 8.37
CA ASP A 122 -1.89 17.49 7.92
C ASP A 122 -1.62 18.98 7.64
N ARG A 123 -1.86 19.41 6.40
CA ARG A 123 -1.58 20.77 5.91
C ARG A 123 -2.40 21.83 6.64
N MET A 124 -3.58 21.47 7.13
CA MET A 124 -4.50 22.42 7.78
C MET A 124 -4.13 22.69 9.23
N THR A 125 -3.90 21.64 10.03
CA THR A 125 -3.60 21.79 11.46
C THR A 125 -2.11 21.80 11.77
N GLY A 126 -1.28 21.37 10.83
CA GLY A 126 0.15 21.14 11.04
C GLY A 126 0.46 19.94 11.95
N SER A 127 -0.54 19.13 12.33
CA SER A 127 -0.35 17.93 13.14
C SER A 127 0.36 16.85 12.33
N GLU A 128 1.28 16.12 12.95
CA GLU A 128 1.97 15.01 12.30
C GLU A 128 1.43 13.66 12.74
N PHE A 129 1.41 12.73 11.80
CA PHE A 129 0.90 11.39 11.91
C PHE A 129 1.99 10.37 11.56
N ASP A 130 1.97 9.23 12.23
CA ASP A 130 2.79 8.07 11.88
C ASP A 130 2.12 7.21 10.77
N LEU A 131 2.83 6.17 10.33
CA LEU A 131 2.30 5.21 9.33
C LEU A 131 1.01 4.51 9.77
N LEU A 132 0.79 4.38 11.08
CA LEU A 132 -0.39 3.73 11.66
C LEU A 132 -1.59 4.67 11.78
N GLY A 133 -1.45 5.93 11.37
CA GLY A 133 -2.52 6.92 11.41
C GLY A 133 -2.71 7.55 12.80
N HIS A 134 -1.72 7.45 13.69
CA HIS A 134 -1.75 8.13 14.98
C HIS A 134 -1.13 9.53 14.87
N ALA A 135 -1.85 10.53 15.36
CA ALA A 135 -1.32 11.87 15.52
C ALA A 135 -0.31 11.90 16.68
N THR A 136 0.96 12.11 16.35
CA THR A 136 2.09 12.06 17.30
C THR A 136 2.49 13.46 17.80
N SER A 137 2.18 14.51 17.03
CA SER A 137 2.48 15.90 17.39
C SER A 137 1.39 16.87 16.89
N GLY A 138 1.44 18.11 17.37
CA GLY A 138 0.52 19.18 16.97
C GLY A 138 -0.87 19.13 17.62
N PRO A 139 -1.81 19.98 17.15
CA PRO A 139 -3.14 20.14 17.75
C PRO A 139 -3.98 18.86 17.83
N LEU A 140 -3.74 17.88 16.96
CA LEU A 140 -4.48 16.62 16.93
C LEU A 140 -3.80 15.49 17.71
N LYS A 141 -2.71 15.75 18.44
CA LYS A 141 -1.94 14.73 19.16
C LYS A 141 -2.84 13.79 19.99
N GLY A 142 -2.59 12.48 19.87
CA GLY A 142 -3.35 11.42 20.53
C GLY A 142 -4.64 10.99 19.82
N LYS A 143 -5.01 11.65 18.71
CA LYS A 143 -6.08 11.19 17.82
C LYS A 143 -5.56 10.13 16.86
N THR A 144 -6.48 9.28 16.39
CA THR A 144 -6.18 8.18 15.47
C THR A 144 -7.16 8.24 14.31
N LEU A 145 -6.67 8.04 13.09
CA LEU A 145 -7.51 7.90 11.89
C LEU A 145 -8.16 6.51 11.85
N ASN A 146 -9.33 6.42 11.23
CA ASN A 146 -9.96 5.12 11.01
C ASN A 146 -9.27 4.39 9.84
N ALA A 147 -8.73 3.20 10.11
CA ALA A 147 -8.13 2.37 9.08
C ALA A 147 -9.17 1.93 8.04
N VAL A 148 -8.80 2.00 6.77
CA VAL A 148 -9.57 1.48 5.64
C VAL A 148 -9.02 0.10 5.28
N PRO A 149 -9.87 -0.94 5.17
CA PRO A 149 -9.45 -2.24 4.69
C PRO A 149 -8.80 -2.13 3.30
N HIS A 150 -7.58 -2.64 3.19
CA HIS A 150 -6.79 -2.64 1.97
C HIS A 150 -5.91 -3.89 1.91
N GLY A 151 -5.39 -4.19 0.72
CA GLY A 151 -4.50 -5.33 0.52
C GLY A 151 -3.30 -4.97 -0.37
N ASN A 152 -2.13 -5.48 0.00
CA ASN A 152 -0.94 -5.39 -0.83
C ASN A 152 -0.89 -6.61 -1.76
N HIS A 153 -1.12 -6.37 -3.05
CA HIS A 153 -1.24 -7.43 -4.05
C HIS A 153 -0.23 -7.24 -5.18
N PHE A 154 0.07 -8.35 -5.86
CA PHE A 154 0.58 -8.26 -7.22
C PHE A 154 -0.57 -8.07 -8.20
N TRP A 155 -0.33 -7.28 -9.25
CA TRP A 155 -1.35 -6.93 -10.23
C TRP A 155 -1.96 -8.16 -10.92
N PHE A 156 -1.18 -9.20 -11.23
CA PHE A 156 -1.71 -10.42 -11.84
C PHE A 156 -2.78 -11.10 -10.98
N ALA A 157 -2.67 -10.98 -9.66
CA ALA A 157 -3.61 -11.57 -8.71
C ALA A 157 -4.83 -10.68 -8.50
N TRP A 158 -4.71 -9.36 -8.63
CA TRP A 158 -5.80 -8.41 -8.40
C TRP A 158 -6.58 -8.08 -9.68
N GLY A 159 -5.88 -7.62 -10.72
CA GLY A 159 -6.48 -7.05 -11.94
C GLY A 159 -7.38 -8.01 -12.69
N VAL A 160 -7.10 -9.31 -12.61
CA VAL A 160 -7.95 -10.36 -13.22
C VAL A 160 -9.33 -10.44 -12.57
N PHE A 161 -9.42 -10.29 -11.25
CA PHE A 161 -10.71 -10.34 -10.54
C PHE A 161 -11.43 -8.99 -10.55
N LYS A 162 -10.68 -7.88 -10.61
CA LYS A 162 -11.21 -6.52 -10.57
C LYS A 162 -10.82 -5.71 -11.82
N PRO A 163 -11.31 -6.09 -13.02
CA PRO A 163 -10.87 -5.50 -14.29
C PRO A 163 -11.30 -4.03 -14.47
N LYS A 164 -12.22 -3.53 -13.65
CA LYS A 164 -12.65 -2.12 -13.66
C LYS A 164 -11.89 -1.24 -12.67
N THR A 165 -10.91 -1.80 -11.94
CA THR A 165 -10.08 -1.06 -10.97
C THR A 165 -9.49 0.19 -11.60
N ARG A 166 -9.67 1.34 -10.94
CA ARG A 166 -8.96 2.58 -11.28
C ARG A 166 -7.51 2.46 -10.81
N ILE A 167 -6.58 2.75 -11.70
CA ILE A 167 -5.15 2.63 -11.43
C ILE A 167 -4.57 4.03 -11.15
N VAL A 168 -3.79 4.17 -10.09
CA VAL A 168 -3.04 5.38 -9.75
C VAL A 168 -1.55 5.05 -9.83
N ASP A 169 -0.86 5.59 -10.84
CA ASP A 169 0.47 5.10 -11.25
C ASP A 169 1.57 6.18 -11.38
N SER A 170 1.21 7.46 -11.37
CA SER A 170 2.15 8.60 -11.47
C SER A 170 1.69 9.81 -10.70
#